data_AF-A0A7Y4FTL7-F1
#
_entry.id   AF-A0A7Y4FTL7-F1
#
_cell.length_a   1.000
_cell.length_b   1.000
_cell.length_c   1.000
_cell.angle_alpha   90.00
_cell.angle_beta   90.00
_cell.angle_gamma   90.00
#
_symmetry.space_group_name_H-M   'P 1'
#
loop_
_entity.id
_entity.type
_entity.pdbx_description
1 polymer ?
#
loop_
_entity_poly.entity_id
_entity_poly.type
_entity_poly.pdbx_seq_one_letter_code
_entity_poly.pdbx_strand_id
1 'polypeptide(L)'
;MIYKEIDMIRIMMVFLVMVLVGCANDARLGHSVALVKTEQTYNPNATQENLLEVPDGTGERMQAGYDRYVGRGENDLSGSSSSQILEEFN
;
A
#
# COMPACT_ATOMS: atom_id res chain seq x y z
N MET A 1 11.21 12.70 -52.69
CA MET A 1 10.04 12.24 -51.90
C MET A 1 10.47 11.48 -50.64
N ILE A 2 11.42 10.52 -50.75
CA ILE A 2 11.96 9.73 -49.62
C ILE A 2 12.50 10.58 -48.45
N TYR A 3 13.24 11.66 -48.72
CA TYR A 3 13.80 12.51 -47.65
C TYR A 3 12.73 13.21 -46.78
N LYS A 4 11.57 13.54 -47.36
CA LYS A 4 10.47 14.20 -46.66
C LYS A 4 9.75 13.25 -45.69
N GLU A 5 9.63 11.99 -46.08
CA GLU A 5 9.10 10.91 -45.24
C GLU A 5 10.04 10.62 -44.05
N ILE A 6 11.36 10.60 -44.29
CA ILE A 6 12.37 10.38 -43.25
C ILE A 6 12.36 11.52 -42.22
N ASP A 7 12.25 12.78 -42.66
CA ASP A 7 12.14 13.93 -41.74
C ASP A 7 10.85 13.90 -40.92
N MET A 8 9.73 13.49 -41.52
CA MET A 8 8.45 13.36 -40.81
C MET A 8 8.52 12.31 -39.71
N ILE A 9 9.14 11.16 -40.00
CA ILE A 9 9.34 10.07 -39.02
C ILE A 9 10.25 10.53 -37.89
N ARG A 10 11.33 11.26 -38.18
CA ARG A 10 12.23 11.81 -37.16
C ARG A 10 11.51 12.77 -36.22
N ILE A 11 10.68 13.66 -36.77
CA ILE A 11 9.89 14.60 -35.98
C ILE A 11 8.91 13.83 -35.08
N MET A 12 8.18 12.84 -35.61
CA MET A 12 7.28 12.00 -34.80
C MET A 12 7.99 11.28 -33.66
N MET A 13 9.19 10.72 -33.90
CA MET A 13 9.96 10.01 -32.87
C MET A 13 10.40 10.95 -31.75
N VAL A 14 10.79 12.18 -32.06
CA VAL A 14 11.15 13.20 -31.05
C VAL A 14 9.94 13.59 -30.22
N PHE A 15 8.77 13.78 -30.85
CA PHE A 15 7.52 14.04 -30.12
C PHE A 15 7.13 12.89 -29.19
N LEU A 16 7.27 11.64 -29.65
CA LEU A 16 6.98 10.46 -28.84
C LEU A 16 7.86 10.40 -27.58
N VAL A 17 9.17 10.70 -27.71
CA VAL A 17 10.09 10.74 -26.56
C VAL A 17 9.70 11.84 -25.58
N MET A 18 9.33 13.03 -26.06
CA MET A 18 8.87 14.12 -25.18
C MET A 18 7.61 13.76 -24.39
N VAL A 19 6.65 13.05 -25.01
CA VAL A 19 5.43 12.59 -24.33
C VAL A 19 5.74 11.54 -23.26
N LEU A 20 6.70 10.63 -23.53
CA LEU A 20 7.06 9.57 -22.58
C LEU A 20 7.89 10.07 -21.39
N VAL A 21 8.69 11.14 -21.56
CA VAL A 21 9.49 11.72 -20.47
C VAL A 21 8.66 12.67 -19.59
N GLY A 22 7.54 13.20 -20.09
CA GLY A 22 6.74 14.23 -19.42
C GLY A 22 5.76 13.78 -18.34
N CYS A 23 5.52 12.48 -18.13
CA CYS A 23 4.45 11.99 -17.25
C CYS A 23 4.93 11.15 -16.05
N ALA A 24 6.19 11.27 -15.64
CA ALA A 24 6.71 10.51 -14.51
C ALA A 24 6.69 11.34 -13.21
N ASN A 25 5.53 11.32 -12.55
CA ASN A 25 5.35 11.51 -11.10
C ASN A 25 5.61 12.94 -10.56
N ASP A 26 4.54 13.75 -10.42
CA ASP A 26 4.58 15.07 -9.77
C ASP A 26 5.11 15.02 -8.32
N ALA A 27 4.90 13.89 -7.64
CA ALA A 27 5.43 13.67 -6.30
C ALA A 27 6.83 13.05 -6.40
N ARG A 28 7.83 13.66 -5.75
CA ARG A 28 9.13 13.01 -5.57
C ARG A 28 8.93 11.60 -5.01
N LEU A 29 9.67 10.62 -5.55
CA LEU A 29 9.74 9.28 -4.95
C LEU A 29 10.02 9.43 -3.44
N GLY A 30 9.22 8.77 -2.61
CA GLY A 30 9.31 8.86 -1.15
C GLY A 30 8.43 9.93 -0.49
N HIS A 31 7.62 10.70 -1.25
CA HIS A 31 6.69 11.68 -0.68
C HIS A 31 5.74 11.07 0.36
N SER A 32 5.16 9.91 0.07
CA SER A 32 4.25 9.22 1.01
C SER A 32 4.97 8.77 2.29
N VAL A 33 6.22 8.30 2.17
CA VAL A 33 7.04 7.88 3.32
C VAL A 33 7.48 9.09 4.14
N ALA A 34 7.83 10.19 3.48
CA ALA A 34 8.14 11.45 4.14
C ALA A 34 6.92 12.01 4.88
N LEU A 35 5.74 12.00 4.25
CA LEU A 35 4.48 12.42 4.85
C LEU A 35 4.17 11.61 6.12
N VAL A 36 4.18 10.28 6.03
CA VAL A 36 3.98 9.39 7.19
C VAL A 36 5.00 9.68 8.28
N LYS A 37 6.27 9.86 7.93
CA LYS A 37 7.33 10.19 8.90
C LYS A 37 7.14 11.57 9.54
N THR A 38 6.62 12.55 8.81
CA THR A 38 6.34 13.89 9.34
C THR A 38 5.07 13.95 10.18
N GLU A 39 4.08 13.12 9.88
CA GLU A 39 2.83 13.01 10.64
C GLU A 39 2.99 12.17 11.91
N GLN A 40 3.90 11.19 11.90
CA GLN A 40 4.28 10.44 13.08
C GLN A 40 5.09 11.31 14.04
N THR A 41 4.40 11.91 15.00
CA THR A 41 5.07 12.53 16.15
C THR A 41 5.67 11.41 16.99
N TYR A 42 7.00 11.29 16.98
CA TYR A 42 7.69 10.33 17.84
C TYR A 42 7.46 10.71 19.30
N ASN A 43 6.59 9.97 19.98
CA ASN A 43 6.34 10.11 21.41
C ASN A 43 7.10 9.01 22.16
N PRO A 44 8.21 9.34 22.88
CA PRO A 44 8.98 8.34 23.62
C PRO A 44 8.20 7.74 24.79
N ASN A 45 7.11 8.39 25.23
CA ASN A 45 6.23 7.93 26.30
C ASN A 45 5.01 7.16 25.77
N ALA A 46 4.87 6.97 24.45
CA ALA A 46 3.69 6.32 23.87
C ALA A 46 3.40 4.94 24.50
N THR A 47 4.44 4.18 24.84
CA THR A 47 4.28 2.88 25.52
C THR A 47 3.69 3.02 26.92
N GLN A 48 4.11 4.04 27.68
CA GLN A 48 3.61 4.30 29.02
C GLN A 48 2.19 4.87 28.99
N GLU A 49 1.90 5.75 28.02
CA GLU A 49 0.61 6.41 27.85
C GLU A 49 -0.48 5.45 27.32
N ASN A 50 -0.12 4.52 26.44
CA ASN A 50 -1.06 3.56 25.84
C ASN A 50 -1.15 2.22 26.60
N LEU A 51 -0.59 2.13 27.81
CA LEU A 51 -0.43 0.86 28.54
C LEU A 51 -1.78 0.16 28.83
N LEU A 52 -2.86 0.93 28.90
CA LEU A 52 -4.22 0.45 29.14
C LEU A 52 -5.16 0.77 27.97
N GLU A 53 -4.63 1.34 26.88
CA GLU A 53 -5.41 1.71 25.71
C GLU A 53 -5.59 0.47 24.83
N VAL A 54 -6.82 -0.01 24.73
CA VAL A 54 -7.18 -1.08 23.81
C VAL A 54 -7.78 -0.43 22.57
N PRO A 55 -7.14 -0.54 21.39
CA PRO A 55 -7.64 0.11 20.20
C PRO A 55 -9.00 -0.47 19.80
N ASP A 56 -9.97 0.42 19.56
CA ASP A 56 -11.28 0.04 19.05
C ASP A 56 -11.15 -0.58 17.65
N GLY A 57 -11.83 -1.72 17.44
CA GLY A 57 -11.88 -2.41 16.17
C GLY A 57 -11.92 -3.93 16.31
N THR A 58 -12.10 -4.61 15.19
CA THR A 58 -12.20 -6.09 15.12
C THR A 58 -10.84 -6.77 14.92
N GLY A 59 -9.75 -6.01 14.82
CA GLY A 59 -8.44 -6.55 14.47
C GLY A 59 -8.35 -7.12 13.05
N GLU A 60 -9.31 -6.77 12.16
CA GLU A 60 -9.46 -7.35 10.82
C GLU A 60 -8.16 -7.30 10.00
N ARG A 61 -7.39 -6.21 10.10
CA ARG A 61 -6.10 -6.07 9.40
C ARG A 61 -5.05 -7.07 9.89
N MET A 62 -5.02 -7.32 11.20
CA MET A 62 -4.11 -8.30 11.80
C MET A 62 -4.54 -9.72 11.42
N GLN A 63 -5.84 -9.99 11.46
CA GLN A 63 -6.42 -11.27 11.05
C GLN A 63 -6.12 -11.57 9.57
N ALA A 64 -6.38 -10.62 8.67
CA ALA A 64 -6.08 -10.78 7.25
C ALA A 64 -4.59 -11.03 6.95
N GLY A 65 -3.69 -10.39 7.72
CA GLY A 65 -2.25 -10.64 7.63
C GLY A 65 -1.87 -12.04 8.10
N TYR A 66 -2.43 -12.47 9.23
CA TYR A 66 -2.24 -13.81 9.77
C TYR A 66 -2.75 -14.88 8.81
N ASP A 67 -3.96 -14.73 8.26
CA ASP A 67 -4.56 -15.69 7.35
C ASP A 67 -3.73 -15.89 6.08
N ARG A 68 -3.20 -14.81 5.51
CA ARG A 68 -2.23 -14.91 4.40
C ARG A 68 -0.96 -15.66 4.79
N TYR A 69 -0.43 -15.39 5.98
CA TYR A 69 0.79 -16.04 6.45
C TYR A 69 0.60 -17.56 6.64
N VAL A 70 -0.53 -17.98 7.22
CA VAL A 70 -0.84 -19.41 7.40
C VAL A 70 -1.41 -20.09 6.16
N GLY A 71 -1.59 -19.35 5.06
CA GLY A 71 -2.09 -19.87 3.79
C GLY A 71 -3.59 -20.16 3.76
N ARG A 72 -4.39 -19.52 4.62
CA ARG A 72 -5.86 -19.58 4.59
C ARG A 72 -6.39 -18.72 3.45
N GLY A 73 -7.24 -19.30 2.60
CA GLY A 73 -7.87 -18.60 1.47
C GLY A 73 -9.19 -17.94 1.85
N GLU A 74 -9.68 -17.00 1.03
CA GLU A 74 -11.00 -16.35 1.22
C GLU A 74 -12.17 -17.35 1.33
N ASN A 75 -12.04 -18.52 0.70
CA ASN A 75 -13.03 -19.59 0.77
C ASN A 75 -13.04 -20.31 2.12
N ASP A 76 -11.93 -20.30 2.87
CA ASP A 76 -11.81 -20.88 4.22
C ASP A 76 -12.35 -19.93 5.30
N LEU A 77 -12.50 -18.65 4.96
CA LEU A 77 -13.04 -17.58 5.81
C LEU A 77 -14.57 -17.49 5.74
N SER A 78 -15.19 -18.27 4.84
CA SER A 78 -16.63 -18.34 4.65
C SER A 78 -17.30 -19.24 5.70
N GLY A 79 -17.64 -18.66 6.84
CA GLY A 79 -18.81 -19.11 7.63
C GLY A 79 -18.63 -19.34 9.14
N SER A 80 -19.20 -18.44 9.94
CA SER A 80 -20.31 -18.69 10.89
C SER A 80 -20.49 -17.45 11.77
N SER A 81 -21.73 -17.00 11.98
CA SER A 81 -22.12 -15.83 12.80
C SER A 81 -21.83 -15.96 14.31
N SER A 82 -20.85 -16.78 14.68
CA SER A 82 -20.51 -17.18 16.03
C SER A 82 -19.00 -17.01 16.19
N SER A 83 -18.59 -16.00 16.96
CA SER A 83 -17.21 -15.80 17.41
C SER A 83 -16.62 -17.13 17.90
N GLN A 84 -15.50 -17.57 17.33
CA GLN A 84 -14.77 -18.73 17.82
C GLN A 84 -13.98 -18.32 19.07
N ILE A 85 -14.62 -18.45 20.23
CA ILE A 85 -13.93 -18.41 21.52
C ILE A 85 -13.14 -19.72 21.63
N LEU A 86 -11.84 -19.64 21.85
CA LEU A 86 -11.01 -20.80 22.20
C LEU A 86 -11.38 -21.22 23.63
N GLU A 87 -12.29 -22.16 23.76
CA GLU A 87 -12.51 -22.88 25.01
C GLU A 87 -11.41 -23.93 25.16
N GLU A 88 -10.65 -23.81 26.26
CA GLU A 88 -9.70 -24.80 26.78
C GLU A 88 -8.24 -24.73 26.28
N PHE A 89 -7.38 -24.18 27.14
CA PHE A 89 -5.98 -24.58 27.26
C PHE A 89 -5.88 -25.48 28.48
N ASN A 90 -5.85 -26.80 28.25
CA ASN A 90 -5.51 -27.78 29.28
C ASN A 90 -3.98 -27.85 29.43
#